data_AF-A0A8T8WBS5-F1
#
_entry.id   AF-A0A8T8WBS5-F1
#
_cell.length_a   1.000
_cell.length_b   1.000
_cell.length_c   1.000
_cell.angle_alpha   90.00
_cell.angle_beta   90.00
_cell.angle_gamma   90.00
#
_symmetry.space_group_name_H-M   'P 1'
#
loop_
_entity.id
_entity.type
_entity.pdbx_description
1 polymer ?
#
loop_
_entity_poly.entity_id
_entity_poly.type
_entity_poly.pdbx_seq_one_letter_code
_entity_poly.pdbx_strand_id
1 'polypeptide(L)'
;MDLRRRFADLDVFWERHANPKSGWSRLLATPLILLAVYLRSKRILALALGWTVVNPVLFPRVDREVDHPSIMTRGVDAERAWLRGDLDPGAWERLNGLSAAPFAYALYAAYRRQPVRAAVAGAVSMALKLAFVFGIARRDVRRLDAARDD
;
A
#
# COMPACT_ATOMS: atom_id res chain seq x y z
N MET A 1 -2.71 -11.41 -23.45
CA MET A 1 -3.48 -11.49 -22.20
C MET A 1 -2.67 -10.79 -21.11
N ASP A 2 -3.20 -9.73 -20.52
CA ASP A 2 -2.46 -8.84 -19.60
C ASP A 2 -2.30 -9.48 -18.21
N LEU A 3 -1.07 -9.56 -17.71
CA LEU A 3 -0.72 -10.13 -16.41
C LEU A 3 -1.35 -9.33 -15.26
N ARG A 4 -1.50 -8.01 -15.43
CA ARG A 4 -2.10 -7.11 -14.43
C ARG A 4 -3.56 -7.45 -14.16
N ARG A 5 -4.34 -7.67 -15.23
CA ARG A 5 -5.74 -8.11 -15.15
C ARG A 5 -5.89 -9.47 -14.48
N ARG A 6 -5.06 -10.46 -14.86
CA ARG A 6 -5.09 -11.80 -14.22
C ARG A 6 -4.90 -11.73 -12.70
N PHE A 7 -4.02 -10.85 -12.23
CA PHE A 7 -3.82 -10.64 -10.80
C PHE A 7 -5.01 -9.92 -10.15
N ALA A 8 -5.60 -8.95 -10.84
CA ALA A 8 -6.80 -8.25 -10.37
C ALA A 8 -8.03 -9.16 -10.22
N ASP A 9 -8.06 -10.30 -10.92
CA ASP A 9 -9.15 -11.27 -10.87
C ASP A 9 -9.00 -12.34 -9.77
N LEU A 10 -7.96 -12.25 -8.93
CA LEU A 10 -7.79 -13.12 -7.76
C LEU A 10 -8.70 -12.67 -6.60
N ASP A 11 -10.00 -12.94 -6.68
CA ASP A 11 -11.01 -12.46 -5.70
C ASP A 11 -10.60 -12.73 -4.25
N VAL A 12 -10.18 -13.96 -3.94
CA VAL A 12 -9.81 -14.36 -2.57
C VAL A 12 -8.66 -13.52 -2.01
N PHE A 13 -7.71 -13.13 -2.86
CA PHE A 13 -6.61 -12.26 -2.45
C PHE A 13 -7.13 -10.85 -2.14
N TRP A 14 -7.92 -10.27 -3.04
CA TRP A 14 -8.41 -8.90 -2.90
C TRP A 14 -9.39 -8.72 -1.75
N GLU A 15 -10.28 -9.70 -1.53
CA GLU A 15 -11.25 -9.67 -0.42
C GLU A 15 -10.57 -9.67 0.96
N ARG A 16 -9.45 -10.39 1.09
CA ARG A 16 -8.65 -10.41 2.33
C ARG A 16 -7.75 -9.18 2.43
N HIS A 17 -7.18 -8.75 1.31
CA HIS A 17 -6.33 -7.56 1.26
C HIS A 17 -7.10 -6.28 1.62
N ALA A 18 -8.38 -6.20 1.24
CA ALA A 18 -9.27 -5.08 1.55
C ALA A 18 -9.63 -4.97 3.04
N ASN A 19 -9.21 -5.94 3.87
CA ASN A 19 -9.39 -5.86 5.31
C ASN A 19 -8.61 -4.65 5.88
N PRO A 20 -9.25 -3.74 6.63
CA PRO A 20 -8.59 -2.56 7.18
C PRO A 20 -7.37 -2.90 8.05
N LYS A 21 -7.44 -4.01 8.80
CA LYS A 21 -6.33 -4.48 9.64
C LYS A 21 -5.12 -4.88 8.79
N SER A 22 -5.35 -5.49 7.62
CA SER A 22 -4.29 -5.76 6.63
C SER A 22 -3.64 -4.45 6.19
N GLY A 23 -4.45 -3.49 5.71
CA GLY A 23 -3.95 -2.20 5.22
C GLY A 23 -3.10 -1.44 6.26
N TRP A 24 -3.61 -1.24 7.47
CA TRP A 24 -2.91 -0.49 8.51
C TRP A 24 -1.65 -1.19 9.03
N SER A 25 -1.68 -2.51 9.19
CA SER A 25 -0.52 -3.25 9.70
C SER A 25 0.64 -3.34 8.71
N ARG A 26 0.42 -3.10 7.40
CA ARG A 26 1.50 -2.96 6.42
C ARG A 26 2.35 -1.71 6.62
N LEU A 27 1.85 -0.70 7.34
CA LEU A 27 2.66 0.47 7.69
C LEU A 27 3.87 0.11 8.54
N LEU A 28 3.87 -1.05 9.21
CA LEU A 28 5.01 -1.57 9.96
C LEU A 28 6.15 -2.08 9.05
N ALA A 29 5.88 -2.39 7.78
CA ALA A 29 6.90 -2.93 6.88
C ALA A 29 8.07 -1.96 6.68
N THR A 30 7.78 -0.69 6.38
CA THR A 30 8.81 0.35 6.18
C THR A 30 9.74 0.52 7.39
N PRO A 31 9.25 0.81 8.62
CA PRO A 31 10.13 0.98 9.77
C PRO A 31 10.90 -0.31 10.10
N LEU A 32 10.31 -1.49 9.92
CA LEU A 32 11.03 -2.76 10.14
C LEU A 32 12.14 -3.00 9.12
N ILE A 33 11.92 -2.67 7.84
CA ILE A 33 12.96 -2.75 6.81
C ILE A 33 14.10 -1.77 7.12
N LEU A 34 13.78 -0.52 7.46
CA LEU A 34 14.78 0.49 7.82
C LEU A 34 15.58 0.06 9.07
N LEU A 35 14.90 -0.46 10.08
CA LEU A 35 15.54 -1.01 11.29
C LEU A 35 16.44 -2.20 10.95
N ALA A 36 16.00 -3.10 10.09
CA ALA A 36 16.79 -4.25 9.65
C ALA A 36 18.08 -3.81 8.95
N VAL A 37 18.01 -2.80 8.07
CA VAL A 37 19.17 -2.23 7.38
C VAL A 37 20.12 -1.54 8.35
N TYR A 38 19.58 -0.74 9.27
CA TYR A 38 20.36 -0.04 10.31
C TYR A 38 21.14 -1.01 11.20
N LEU A 39 20.46 -2.07 11.68
CA LEU A 39 21.04 -3.13 12.51
C LEU A 39 21.82 -4.17 11.71
N ARG A 40 21.78 -4.13 10.38
CA ARG A 40 22.29 -5.17 9.47
C ARG A 40 21.75 -6.57 9.81
N SER A 41 20.51 -6.64 10.26
CA SER A 41 19.87 -7.88 10.69
C SER A 41 19.08 -8.53 9.56
N LYS A 42 19.63 -9.61 9.00
CA LYS A 42 18.94 -10.44 8.00
C LYS A 42 17.64 -11.05 8.54
N ARG A 43 17.57 -11.32 9.84
CA ARG A 43 16.37 -11.88 10.51
C ARG A 43 15.22 -10.90 10.51
N ILE A 44 15.46 -9.65 10.91
CA ILE A 44 14.43 -8.60 10.91
C ILE A 44 14.01 -8.29 9.46
N LEU A 45 14.97 -8.28 8.52
CA LEU A 45 14.66 -8.09 7.11
C LEU A 45 13.74 -9.20 6.58
N ALA A 46 14.08 -10.46 6.85
CA ALA A 46 13.27 -11.61 6.44
C ALA A 46 11.85 -11.55 7.06
N LEU A 47 11.74 -11.16 8.33
CA LEU A 47 10.44 -10.97 8.98
C LEU A 47 9.62 -9.86 8.31
N ALA A 48 10.23 -8.72 8.00
CA ALA A 48 9.55 -7.58 7.37
C ALA A 48 9.08 -7.88 5.94
N LEU A 49 9.92 -8.56 5.16
CA LEU A 49 9.58 -9.02 3.81
C LEU A 49 8.51 -10.12 3.85
N GLY A 50 8.68 -11.10 4.74
CA GLY A 50 7.69 -12.15 4.97
C GLY A 50 6.33 -11.58 5.38
N TRP A 51 6.32 -10.58 6.27
CA TRP A 51 5.11 -9.85 6.63
C TRP A 51 4.47 -9.21 5.41
N THR A 52 5.23 -8.52 4.56
CA THR A 52 4.69 -7.86 3.36
C THR A 52 4.01 -8.84 2.39
N VAL A 53 4.55 -10.06 2.27
CA VAL A 53 4.01 -11.13 1.40
C VAL A 53 2.81 -11.82 2.03
N VAL A 54 2.87 -12.15 3.32
CA VAL A 54 1.84 -12.94 4.02
C VAL A 54 0.65 -12.08 4.44
N ASN A 55 0.88 -10.81 4.77
CA ASN A 55 -0.14 -9.88 5.27
C ASN A 55 -1.44 -9.85 4.44
N PRO A 56 -1.44 -9.69 3.10
CA PRO A 56 -2.68 -9.57 2.34
C PRO A 56 -3.58 -10.83 2.37
N VAL A 57 -3.04 -12.00 2.75
CA VAL A 57 -3.80 -13.25 2.81
C VAL A 57 -4.06 -13.74 4.24
N LEU A 58 -3.36 -13.17 5.23
CA LEU A 58 -3.44 -13.59 6.64
C LEU A 58 -4.76 -13.19 7.30
N PHE A 59 -5.34 -12.06 6.89
CA PHE A 59 -6.55 -11.52 7.49
C PHE A 59 -7.80 -12.19 6.91
N PRO A 60 -8.90 -12.26 7.69
CA PRO A 60 -10.19 -12.69 7.16
C PRO A 60 -10.65 -11.73 6.04
N ARG A 61 -11.58 -12.22 5.22
CA ARG A 61 -12.25 -11.38 4.20
C ARG A 61 -12.86 -10.16 4.88
N VAL A 62 -12.87 -9.03 4.18
CA VAL A 62 -13.50 -7.81 4.69
C VAL A 62 -14.98 -8.06 4.96
N ASP A 63 -15.43 -7.71 6.16
CA ASP A 63 -16.84 -7.74 6.51
C ASP A 63 -17.43 -6.38 6.16
N ARG A 64 -18.13 -6.28 5.02
CA ARG A 64 -18.65 -5.00 4.54
C ARG A 64 -19.83 -4.47 5.37
N GLU A 65 -20.43 -5.31 6.22
CA GLU A 65 -21.52 -4.92 7.11
C GLU A 65 -20.97 -4.27 8.40
N VAL A 66 -19.84 -4.77 8.90
CA VAL A 66 -19.20 -4.29 10.13
C VAL A 66 -18.10 -3.25 9.87
N ASP A 67 -17.30 -3.41 8.80
CA ASP A 67 -16.13 -2.59 8.49
C ASP A 67 -16.45 -1.35 7.63
N HIS A 68 -17.65 -0.74 7.78
CA HIS A 68 -18.16 0.46 7.08
C HIS A 68 -17.07 1.17 6.25
N PRO A 69 -17.17 1.18 4.91
CA PRO A 69 -16.04 1.07 3.99
C PRO A 69 -14.86 1.95 4.40
N SER A 70 -13.95 1.33 5.15
CA SER A 70 -12.78 2.03 5.67
C SER A 70 -11.99 2.64 4.52
N ILE A 71 -11.27 3.74 4.78
CA ILE A 71 -10.44 4.36 3.74
C ILE A 71 -9.40 3.39 3.17
N MET A 72 -8.94 2.40 3.96
CA MET A 72 -8.04 1.36 3.48
C MET A 72 -8.74 0.34 2.60
N THR A 73 -9.93 -0.10 2.97
CA THR A 73 -10.78 -0.97 2.14
C THR A 73 -11.01 -0.35 0.78
N ARG A 74 -11.44 0.92 0.76
CA ARG A 74 -11.63 1.69 -0.48
C ARG A 74 -10.35 1.91 -1.26
N GLY A 75 -9.22 2.08 -0.58
CA GLY A 75 -7.92 2.20 -1.22
C GLY A 75 -7.52 0.94 -1.98
N VAL A 76 -7.77 -0.23 -1.38
CA VAL A 76 -7.52 -1.53 -2.01
C VAL A 76 -8.50 -1.81 -3.14
N ASP A 77 -9.78 -1.48 -2.98
CA ASP A 77 -10.78 -1.61 -4.04
C ASP A 77 -10.43 -0.70 -5.24
N ALA A 78 -9.98 0.53 -5.00
CA ALA A 78 -9.51 1.45 -6.02
C ALA A 78 -8.23 0.95 -6.72
N GLU A 79 -7.29 0.37 -5.97
CA GLU A 79 -6.09 -0.28 -6.54
C GLU A 79 -6.47 -1.45 -7.45
N ARG A 80 -7.45 -2.26 -7.04
CA ARG A 80 -8.00 -3.35 -7.85
C ARG A 80 -8.61 -2.83 -9.16
N ALA A 81 -9.44 -1.79 -9.09
CA ALA A 81 -10.04 -1.15 -10.26
C ALA A 81 -8.99 -0.57 -11.21
N TRP A 82 -7.91 0.03 -10.66
CA TRP A 82 -6.78 0.51 -11.46
C TRP A 82 -6.10 -0.63 -12.22
N LEU A 83 -5.84 -1.76 -11.57
CA LEU A 83 -5.21 -2.92 -12.21
C LEU A 83 -6.09 -3.60 -13.26
N ARG A 84 -7.42 -3.46 -13.16
CA ARG A 84 -8.36 -3.89 -14.21
C ARG A 84 -8.42 -2.94 -15.40
N GLY A 85 -8.00 -1.70 -15.21
CA GLY A 85 -8.12 -0.61 -16.17
C GLY A 85 -9.44 0.16 -16.06
N ASP A 86 -10.22 -0.07 -14.99
CA ASP A 86 -11.51 0.58 -14.75
C ASP A 86 -11.35 1.96 -14.09
N LEU A 87 -10.18 2.22 -13.51
CA LEU A 87 -9.82 3.48 -12.84
C LEU A 87 -8.50 4.01 -13.39
N ASP A 88 -8.52 5.22 -13.94
CA ASP A 88 -7.31 6.00 -14.24
C ASP A 88 -6.85 6.78 -12.99
N PRO A 89 -5.67 6.50 -12.40
CA PRO A 89 -5.17 7.24 -11.24
C PRO A 89 -4.75 8.67 -11.57
N GLY A 90 -4.48 8.97 -12.84
CA GLY A 90 -3.99 10.27 -13.30
C GLY A 90 -2.74 10.75 -12.55
N ALA A 91 -2.77 11.98 -12.04
CA ALA A 91 -1.64 12.58 -11.33
C ALA A 91 -1.18 11.80 -10.08
N TRP A 92 -2.06 10.98 -9.48
CA TRP A 92 -1.73 10.19 -8.30
C TRP A 92 -0.70 9.09 -8.60
N GLU A 93 -0.69 8.53 -9.81
CA GLU A 93 0.32 7.54 -10.20
C GLU A 93 1.75 8.10 -10.11
N ARG A 94 1.93 9.38 -10.46
CA ARG A 94 3.22 10.07 -10.32
C ARG A 94 3.67 10.14 -8.87
N LEU A 95 2.75 10.33 -7.92
CA LEU A 95 3.08 10.33 -6.49
C LEU A 95 3.52 8.95 -6.00
N ASN A 96 2.90 7.89 -6.52
CA ASN A 96 3.33 6.52 -6.25
C ASN A 96 4.77 6.28 -6.73
N GLY A 97 5.09 6.68 -7.96
CA GLY A 97 6.46 6.61 -8.49
C GLY A 97 7.45 7.47 -7.68
N LEU A 98 7.05 8.69 -7.33
CA LEU A 98 7.88 9.62 -6.56
C LEU A 98 8.19 9.11 -5.15
N SER A 99 7.30 8.30 -4.55
CA SER A 99 7.52 7.73 -3.21
C SER A 99 8.74 6.79 -3.12
N ALA A 100 9.21 6.26 -4.26
CA ALA A 100 10.36 5.37 -4.31
C ALA A 100 11.70 6.08 -4.02
N ALA A 101 11.86 7.33 -4.47
CA ALA A 101 13.08 8.10 -4.26
C ALA A 101 13.41 8.35 -2.76
N PRO A 102 12.49 8.88 -1.93
CA PRO A 102 12.74 9.03 -0.50
C PRO A 102 12.90 7.69 0.21
N PHE A 103 12.26 6.61 -0.26
CA PHE A 103 12.49 5.27 0.30
C PHE A 103 13.92 4.78 0.06
N ALA A 104 14.42 4.91 -1.18
CA ALA A 104 15.80 4.57 -1.52
C ALA A 104 16.81 5.38 -0.70
N TYR A 105 16.56 6.69 -0.54
CA TYR A 105 17.38 7.53 0.33
C TYR A 105 17.29 7.12 1.81
N ALA A 106 16.11 6.72 2.30
CA ALA A 106 15.94 6.22 3.66
C ALA A 106 16.77 4.94 3.91
N LEU A 107 16.80 4.01 2.94
CA LEU A 107 17.64 2.81 2.98
C LEU A 107 19.13 3.18 3.03
N TYR A 108 19.55 4.10 2.16
CA TYR A 108 20.93 4.60 2.15
C TYR A 108 21.31 5.26 3.48
N ALA A 109 20.47 6.14 4.02
CA ALA A 109 20.68 6.80 5.29
C ALA A 109 20.73 5.79 6.46
N ALA A 110 19.85 4.79 6.46
CA ALA A 110 19.85 3.71 7.45
C ALA A 110 21.16 2.90 7.38
N TYR A 111 21.60 2.57 6.17
CA TYR A 111 22.86 1.86 5.93
C TYR A 111 24.09 2.66 6.41
N ARG A 112 24.07 3.98 6.21
CA ARG A 112 25.09 4.93 6.71
C ARG A 112 24.94 5.27 8.19
N ARG A 113 24.03 4.60 8.91
CA ARG A 113 23.72 4.83 10.34
C ARG A 113 23.37 6.28 10.68
N GLN A 114 22.56 6.90 9.82
CA GLN A 114 22.01 8.25 10.03
C GLN A 114 20.52 8.13 10.42
N PRO A 115 20.19 7.82 11.69
CA PRO A 115 18.84 7.40 12.08
C PRO A 115 17.77 8.48 11.84
N VAL A 116 18.09 9.74 12.12
CA VAL A 116 17.15 10.86 11.91
C VAL A 116 16.83 11.02 10.43
N ARG A 117 17.84 11.00 9.55
CA ARG A 117 17.65 11.12 8.10
C ARG A 117 16.86 9.93 7.53
N ALA A 118 17.16 8.72 7.99
CA ALA A 118 16.42 7.53 7.61
C ALA A 118 14.95 7.61 8.04
N ALA A 119 14.69 8.03 9.28
CA ALA A 119 13.34 8.17 9.82
C ALA A 119 12.53 9.23 9.06
N VAL A 120 13.09 10.42 8.84
CA VAL A 120 12.44 11.50 8.10
C VAL A 120 12.15 11.08 6.65
N ALA A 121 13.13 10.52 5.95
CA ALA A 121 12.94 10.08 4.56
C ALA A 121 11.94 8.93 4.46
N GLY A 122 11.96 7.99 5.40
CA GLY A 122 10.99 6.91 5.49
C GLY A 122 9.58 7.41 5.74
N ALA A 123 9.41 8.38 6.65
CA ALA A 123 8.13 9.01 6.93
C ALA A 123 7.59 9.77 5.71
N VAL A 124 8.43 10.50 4.99
CA VAL A 124 8.06 11.17 3.73
C VAL A 124 7.60 10.16 2.67
N SER A 125 8.34 9.06 2.49
CA SER A 125 7.95 8.00 1.56
C SER A 125 6.59 7.39 1.93
N MET A 126 6.38 7.06 3.21
CA MET A 126 5.11 6.53 3.71
C MET A 126 3.96 7.52 3.51
N ALA A 127 4.18 8.80 3.80
CA ALA A 127 3.18 9.85 3.61
C ALA A 127 2.78 9.98 2.14
N LEU A 128 3.74 9.94 1.19
CA LEU A 128 3.45 9.95 -0.24
C LEU A 128 2.68 8.71 -0.69
N LYS A 129 3.05 7.54 -0.19
CA LYS A 129 2.33 6.29 -0.50
C LYS A 129 0.89 6.31 0.04
N LEU A 130 0.69 6.81 1.26
CA LEU A 130 -0.64 7.01 1.84
C LEU A 130 -1.45 8.06 1.08
N ALA A 131 -0.83 9.16 0.67
CA ALA A 131 -1.47 10.18 -0.15
C ALA A 131 -1.96 9.61 -1.49
N PHE A 132 -1.16 8.75 -2.14
CA PHE A 132 -1.59 8.00 -3.32
C PHE A 132 -2.82 7.14 -3.03
N VAL A 133 -2.76 6.26 -2.02
CA VAL A 133 -3.85 5.35 -1.64
C VAL A 133 -5.14 6.12 -1.35
N PHE A 134 -5.05 7.19 -0.56
CA PHE A 134 -6.21 8.02 -0.23
C PHE A 134 -6.70 8.85 -1.41
N GLY A 135 -5.81 9.24 -2.32
CA GLY A 135 -6.16 9.94 -3.56
C GLY A 135 -6.99 9.07 -4.50
N ILE A 136 -6.51 7.85 -4.78
CA ILE A 136 -7.21 6.91 -5.65
C ILE A 136 -8.54 6.43 -5.01
N ALA A 137 -8.58 6.21 -3.69
CA ALA A 137 -9.81 5.84 -2.99
C ALA A 137 -10.90 6.90 -3.16
N ARG A 138 -10.54 8.19 -3.03
CA ARG A 138 -11.48 9.31 -3.22
C ARG A 138 -11.92 9.44 -4.66
N ARG A 139 -11.02 9.21 -5.62
CA ARG A 139 -11.33 9.27 -7.05
C ARG A 139 -12.27 8.13 -7.46
N ASP A 140 -12.06 6.92 -6.94
CA ASP A 140 -12.91 5.77 -7.25
C ASP A 140 -14.33 5.96 -6.71
N VAL A 141 -14.49 6.51 -5.50
CA VAL A 141 -15.83 6.85 -5.00
C VAL A 141 -16.55 7.84 -5.90
N ARG A 142 -15.87 8.91 -6.34
CA ARG A 142 -16.48 9.87 -7.29
C ARG A 142 -16.87 9.22 -8.62
N ARG A 143 -16.09 8.23 -9.09
CA ARG A 143 -16.40 7.46 -10.30
C ARG A 143 -17.66 6.62 -10.10
N LEU A 144 -17.77 5.94 -8.96
CA LEU A 144 -18.93 5.10 -8.63
C LEU A 144 -20.21 5.93 -8.42
N ASP A 145 -20.10 7.10 -7.78
CA ASP A 145 -21.22 8.01 -7.59
C ASP A 145 -21.74 8.53 -8.93
N ALA A 146 -20.85 8.98 -9.82
CA ALA A 146 -21.24 9.45 -11.16
C ALA A 146 -21.93 8.35 -11.99
N ALA A 147 -21.45 7.11 -11.91
CA ALA A 147 -22.05 5.98 -12.62
C ALA A 147 -23.40 5.52 -12.05
N ARG A 148 -23.80 6.00 -10.88
CA ARG A 148 -25.09 5.70 -10.25
C ARG A 148 -26.17 6.72 -10.63
N ASP A 149 -25.74 7.92 -11.00
CA ASP A 149 -26.62 9.04 -11.37
C ASP A 149 -26.96 9.04 -12.89
N ASP A 150 -26.27 8.20 -13.68
CA ASP A 150 -26.54 7.92 -15.10
C ASP A 150 -27.53 6.75 -15.30
#